data_AF-A0A060C2N9-F1
#
_entry.id   AF-A0A060C2N9-F1
#
_cell.length_a   1.000
_cell.length_b   1.000
_cell.length_c   1.000
_cell.angle_alpha   90.00
_cell.angle_beta   90.00
_cell.angle_gamma   90.00
#
_symmetry.space_group_name_H-M   'P 1'
#
loop_
_entity.id
_entity.type
_entity.pdbx_description
1 polymer ?
#
loop_
_entity_poly.entity_id
_entity_poly.type
_entity_poly.pdbx_seq_one_letter_code
_entity_poly.pdbx_strand_id
1 'polypeptide(L)'
;RIHVTCVRHGIAVSLPAGLTTAATWDPDMAREAGRMIGSEAWHTGFNVLLAGGADLTRDPRNGRNFEYAGEDPLLAGRIVGATIAGIQSQHVISTVKHFAMNDLETSRMTMSANISPQAMRESDLLAFEIAIETGHPGSVMCSYNRVNDLYACENSYLLTKTLKQDWHY
;
A
#
# COMPACT_ATOMS: atom_id res chain seq x y z
N ARG A 1 -4.09 32.56 -7.22
CA ARG A 1 -3.22 31.41 -7.56
C ARG A 1 -1.83 31.71 -7.04
N ILE A 2 -1.45 31.12 -5.90
CA ILE A 2 -0.07 31.18 -5.41
C ILE A 2 0.54 29.84 -5.77
N HIS A 3 1.39 29.83 -6.79
CA HIS A 3 2.26 28.70 -7.11
C HIS A 3 3.57 28.98 -6.38
N VAL A 4 3.78 28.30 -5.25
CA VAL A 4 5.07 28.23 -4.59
C VAL A 4 5.39 26.76 -4.40
N THR A 5 6.32 26.25 -5.21
CA THR A 5 7.08 25.04 -4.87
C THR A 5 8.49 25.20 -5.41
N CYS A 6 9.28 26.02 -4.70
CA CYS A 6 10.71 25.79 -4.66
C CYS A 6 10.91 24.58 -3.74
N VAL A 7 10.84 23.37 -4.28
CA VAL A 7 11.29 22.18 -3.54
C VAL A 7 12.81 22.25 -3.54
N ARG A 8 13.39 22.80 -2.46
CA ARG A 8 14.83 22.68 -2.23
C ARG A 8 15.13 21.21 -1.95
N HIS A 9 16.14 20.66 -2.61
CA HIS A 9 16.66 19.32 -2.33
C HIS A 9 16.77 19.11 -0.81
N GLY A 10 16.03 18.14 -0.27
CA GLY A 10 16.09 17.73 1.13
C GLY A 10 14.97 18.24 2.06
N ILE A 11 13.99 19.00 1.58
CA ILE A 11 12.80 19.40 2.38
C ILE A 11 11.55 18.83 1.73
N ALA A 12 10.76 18.09 2.49
CA ALA A 12 9.54 17.41 2.06
C ALA A 12 8.38 17.67 3.02
N VAL A 13 7.14 17.65 2.53
CA VAL A 13 5.96 17.75 3.40
C VAL A 13 5.68 16.42 4.08
N SER A 14 5.68 16.42 5.41
CA SER A 14 5.24 15.27 6.20
C SER A 14 3.73 15.26 6.32
N LEU A 15 3.06 14.39 5.55
CA LEU A 15 1.64 14.13 5.72
C LEU A 15 1.33 13.38 7.03
N PRO A 16 0.08 13.42 7.51
CA PRO A 16 -0.39 12.48 8.52
C PRO A 16 -0.12 11.03 8.11
N ALA A 17 0.07 10.18 9.12
CA ALA A 17 0.18 8.74 8.97
C ALA A 17 -1.01 8.14 8.20
N GLY A 18 -0.79 7.01 7.51
CA GLY A 18 -1.83 6.31 6.75
C GLY A 18 -3.07 6.01 7.59
N LEU A 19 -2.87 5.64 8.85
CA LEU A 19 -3.96 5.36 9.79
C LEU A 19 -4.80 6.60 10.09
N THR A 20 -4.16 7.78 10.20
CA THR A 20 -4.86 9.06 10.40
C THR A 20 -5.66 9.44 9.16
N THR A 21 -5.12 9.19 7.97
CA THR A 21 -5.84 9.39 6.71
C THR A 21 -7.05 8.46 6.62
N ALA A 22 -6.90 7.18 6.98
CA ALA A 22 -8.00 6.22 7.01
C ALA A 22 -9.10 6.61 8.01
N ALA A 23 -8.73 7.21 9.15
CA ALA A 23 -9.69 7.69 10.15
C ALA A 23 -10.60 8.84 9.65
N THR A 24 -10.32 9.43 8.48
CA THR A 24 -11.23 10.39 7.84
C THR A 24 -12.42 9.71 7.17
N TRP A 25 -12.32 8.42 6.83
CA TRP A 25 -13.29 7.68 6.02
C TRP A 25 -13.60 8.36 4.67
N ASP A 26 -12.68 9.20 4.18
CA ASP A 26 -12.86 10.03 3.00
C ASP A 26 -11.82 9.66 1.92
N PRO A 27 -12.20 8.88 0.89
CA PRO A 27 -11.33 8.54 -0.22
C PRO A 27 -10.90 9.76 -1.06
N ASP A 28 -11.69 10.83 -1.11
CA ASP A 28 -11.33 12.03 -1.87
C ASP A 28 -10.22 12.79 -1.14
N MET A 29 -10.28 12.87 0.20
CA MET A 29 -9.18 13.37 1.02
C MET A 29 -7.90 12.53 0.82
N ALA A 30 -8.01 11.20 0.81
CA ALA A 30 -6.88 10.31 0.56
C ALA A 30 -6.27 10.52 -0.84
N ARG A 31 -7.11 10.74 -1.87
CA ARG A 31 -6.66 11.06 -3.22
C ARG A 31 -5.93 12.40 -3.29
N GLU A 32 -6.42 13.42 -2.61
CA GLU A 32 -5.78 14.74 -2.56
C GLU A 32 -4.42 14.68 -1.84
N ALA A 33 -4.35 13.92 -0.73
CA ALA A 33 -3.10 13.63 -0.05
C ALA A 33 -2.09 12.95 -0.99
N GLY A 34 -2.52 11.92 -1.72
CA GLY A 34 -1.71 11.24 -2.74
C GLY A 34 -1.24 12.18 -3.86
N ARG A 35 -2.13 13.05 -4.35
CA ARG A 35 -1.80 14.06 -5.37
C ARG A 35 -0.74 15.04 -4.89
N MET A 36 -0.80 15.45 -3.62
CA MET A 36 0.19 16.35 -3.03
C MET A 36 1.59 15.71 -3.03
N ILE A 37 1.73 14.50 -2.48
CA ILE A 37 3.04 13.82 -2.42
C ILE A 37 3.55 13.38 -3.79
N GLY A 38 2.65 12.99 -4.71
CA GLY A 38 3.01 12.66 -6.09
C GLY A 38 3.58 13.87 -6.82
N SER A 39 2.96 15.05 -6.64
CA SER A 39 3.46 16.30 -7.20
C SER A 39 4.83 16.64 -6.62
N GLU A 40 5.04 16.52 -5.30
CA GLU A 40 6.34 16.79 -4.69
C GLU A 40 7.44 15.84 -5.22
N ALA A 41 7.12 14.54 -5.32
CA ALA A 41 8.03 13.53 -5.86
C ALA A 41 8.43 13.83 -7.31
N TRP A 42 7.46 14.18 -8.16
CA TRP A 42 7.71 14.56 -9.55
C TRP A 42 8.66 15.76 -9.66
N HIS A 43 8.40 16.83 -8.91
CA HIS A 43 9.23 18.03 -8.92
C HIS A 43 10.62 17.84 -8.30
N THR A 44 10.81 16.76 -7.53
CA THR A 44 12.11 16.37 -6.95
C THR A 44 12.85 15.33 -7.82
N GLY A 45 12.25 14.88 -8.92
CA GLY A 45 12.87 13.94 -9.87
C GLY A 45 12.69 12.46 -9.51
N PHE A 46 11.79 12.12 -8.58
CA PHE A 46 11.46 10.72 -8.29
C PHE A 46 10.41 10.19 -9.28
N ASN A 47 10.67 9.01 -9.83
CA ASN A 47 9.76 8.34 -10.78
C ASN A 47 8.87 7.29 -10.11
N VAL A 48 9.28 6.78 -8.95
CA VAL A 48 8.58 5.73 -8.21
C VAL A 48 8.51 6.12 -6.74
N LEU A 49 7.32 6.07 -6.17
CA LEU A 49 7.07 6.23 -4.75
C LEU A 49 6.68 4.88 -4.14
N LEU A 50 7.38 4.52 -3.06
CA LEU A 50 7.09 3.34 -2.25
C LEU A 50 5.91 3.61 -1.31
N ALA A 51 4.76 3.97 -1.90
CA ALA A 51 3.55 4.39 -1.21
C ALA A 51 2.35 3.53 -1.68
N GLY A 52 1.56 3.08 -0.71
CA GLY A 52 0.47 2.14 -0.94
C GLY A 52 0.46 0.99 0.08
N GLY A 53 0.66 1.29 1.36
CA GLY A 53 0.66 0.30 2.45
C GLY A 53 -0.74 -0.26 2.70
N ALA A 54 -1.00 -1.51 2.28
CA ALA A 54 -2.31 -2.17 2.34
C ALA A 54 -2.34 -3.42 3.25
N ASP A 55 -1.27 -3.69 4.01
CA ASP A 55 -1.30 -4.71 5.07
C ASP A 55 -2.38 -4.37 6.09
N LEU A 56 -3.01 -5.40 6.69
CA LEU A 56 -4.08 -5.20 7.64
C LEU A 56 -3.55 -5.08 9.06
N THR A 57 -4.24 -4.31 9.89
CA THR A 57 -3.95 -4.21 11.33
C THR A 57 -4.44 -5.47 12.05
N ARG A 58 -3.73 -6.57 11.87
CA ARG A 58 -4.10 -7.88 12.43
C ARG A 58 -3.79 -8.00 13.92
N ASP A 59 -2.74 -7.33 14.36
CA ASP A 59 -2.37 -7.22 15.77
C ASP A 59 -2.10 -5.74 16.10
N PRO A 60 -2.74 -5.16 17.12
CA PRO A 60 -2.54 -3.75 17.47
C PRO A 60 -1.11 -3.43 17.91
N ARG A 61 -0.30 -4.45 18.25
CA ARG A 61 1.09 -4.31 18.68
C ARG A 61 2.07 -4.27 17.52
N ASN A 62 1.61 -4.46 16.27
CA ASN A 62 2.48 -4.37 15.12
C ASN A 62 3.07 -2.96 14.97
N GLY A 63 4.39 -2.88 14.81
CA GLY A 63 5.14 -1.62 14.83
C GLY A 63 4.86 -0.69 13.65
N ARG A 64 4.15 -1.16 12.61
CA ARG A 64 3.86 -0.40 11.38
C ARG A 64 2.40 -0.08 11.15
N ASN A 65 1.52 -0.36 12.12
CA ASN A 65 0.09 -0.03 11.98
C ASN A 65 -0.18 1.45 11.64
N PHE A 66 0.71 2.36 12.04
CA PHE A 66 0.59 3.79 11.72
C PHE A 66 0.64 4.08 10.20
N GLU A 67 1.34 3.28 9.39
CA GLU A 67 1.46 3.51 7.95
C GLU A 67 0.42 2.74 7.10
N TYR A 68 -0.41 1.92 7.74
CA TYR A 68 -1.50 1.16 7.11
C TYR A 68 -2.86 1.84 7.31
N ALA A 69 -3.91 1.26 6.74
CA ALA A 69 -5.23 1.88 6.66
C ALA A 69 -6.31 1.18 7.52
N GLY A 70 -5.90 0.43 8.55
CA GLY A 70 -6.80 -0.19 9.52
C GLY A 70 -6.88 -1.72 9.41
N GLU A 71 -7.87 -2.31 10.06
CA GLU A 71 -8.09 -3.76 10.14
C GLU A 71 -9.11 -4.30 9.12
N ASP A 72 -9.93 -3.41 8.53
CA ASP A 72 -10.99 -3.78 7.58
C ASP A 72 -10.49 -3.69 6.12
N PRO A 73 -10.63 -4.76 5.32
CA PRO A 73 -10.11 -4.79 3.96
C PRO A 73 -10.81 -3.82 3.01
N LEU A 74 -12.10 -3.52 3.22
CA LEU A 74 -12.83 -2.59 2.37
C LEU A 74 -12.35 -1.15 2.62
N LEU A 75 -12.28 -0.72 3.87
CA LEU A 75 -11.74 0.59 4.24
C LEU A 75 -10.29 0.73 3.76
N ALA A 76 -9.45 -0.25 4.09
CA ALA A 76 -8.03 -0.21 3.73
C ALA A 76 -7.84 -0.12 2.22
N GLY A 77 -8.50 -1.00 1.45
CA GLY A 77 -8.42 -1.01 0.00
C GLY A 77 -8.89 0.30 -0.65
N ARG A 78 -10.00 0.89 -0.16
CA ARG A 78 -10.54 2.14 -0.70
C ARG A 78 -9.64 3.34 -0.43
N ILE A 79 -9.14 3.48 0.80
CA ILE A 79 -8.26 4.59 1.18
C ILE A 79 -6.90 4.48 0.48
N VAL A 80 -6.30 3.29 0.48
CA VAL A 80 -5.00 3.05 -0.15
C VAL A 80 -5.10 3.18 -1.67
N GLY A 81 -6.13 2.60 -2.30
CA GLY A 81 -6.38 2.72 -3.73
C GLY A 81 -6.58 4.18 -4.17
N ALA A 82 -7.33 4.98 -3.40
CA ALA A 82 -7.51 6.40 -3.69
C ALA A 82 -6.19 7.19 -3.57
N THR A 83 -5.37 6.88 -2.55
CA THR A 83 -4.03 7.47 -2.38
C THR A 83 -3.14 7.16 -3.59
N ILE A 84 -3.12 5.90 -4.04
CA ILE A 84 -2.39 5.45 -5.24
C ILE A 84 -2.86 6.23 -6.47
N ALA A 85 -4.17 6.32 -6.72
CA ALA A 85 -4.70 7.08 -7.86
C ALA A 85 -4.26 8.56 -7.82
N GLY A 86 -4.26 9.16 -6.62
CA GLY A 86 -3.77 10.53 -6.40
C GLY A 86 -2.30 10.69 -6.81
N ILE A 87 -1.43 9.80 -6.34
CA ILE A 87 0.00 9.81 -6.66
C ILE A 87 0.21 9.71 -8.18
N GLN A 88 -0.44 8.73 -8.82
CA GLN A 88 -0.22 8.43 -10.23
C GLN A 88 -0.81 9.48 -11.17
N SER A 89 -1.79 10.27 -10.70
CA SER A 89 -2.25 11.45 -11.44
C SER A 89 -1.17 12.51 -11.66
N GLN A 90 -0.03 12.41 -10.96
CA GLN A 90 1.10 13.33 -11.04
C GLN A 90 2.31 12.73 -11.76
N HIS A 91 2.11 11.73 -12.64
CA HIS A 91 3.15 11.09 -13.45
C HIS A 91 4.24 10.35 -12.65
N VAL A 92 3.91 9.91 -11.43
CA VAL A 92 4.80 9.11 -10.56
C VAL A 92 4.17 7.74 -10.33
N ILE A 93 4.96 6.67 -10.45
CA ILE A 93 4.47 5.31 -10.19
C ILE A 93 4.31 5.11 -8.69
N SER A 94 3.15 4.62 -8.24
CA SER A 94 2.97 4.17 -6.86
C SER A 94 3.24 2.67 -6.73
N THR A 95 3.86 2.25 -5.64
CA THR A 95 4.10 0.84 -5.33
C THR A 95 3.22 0.37 -4.17
N VAL A 96 2.21 -0.45 -4.47
CA VAL A 96 1.40 -1.10 -3.43
C VAL A 96 2.23 -2.13 -2.66
N LYS A 97 2.11 -2.15 -1.33
CA LYS A 97 3.00 -2.92 -0.43
C LYS A 97 2.32 -3.27 0.90
N HIS A 98 2.82 -4.24 1.65
CA HIS A 98 3.81 -5.24 1.27
C HIS A 98 3.05 -6.50 0.92
N PHE A 99 3.06 -6.91 -0.34
CA PHE A 99 2.25 -8.02 -0.83
C PHE A 99 2.87 -9.38 -0.42
N ALA A 100 2.36 -10.10 0.59
CA ALA A 100 1.18 -9.81 1.42
C ALA A 100 1.37 -10.36 2.85
N MET A 101 0.45 -10.01 3.76
CA MET A 101 0.39 -10.50 5.16
C MET A 101 1.64 -10.18 5.98
N ASN A 102 2.16 -8.95 5.86
CA ASN A 102 3.31 -8.46 6.63
C ASN A 102 2.86 -7.73 7.90
N ASP A 103 1.97 -8.35 8.67
CA ASP A 103 1.23 -7.68 9.75
C ASP A 103 1.95 -7.75 11.11
N LEU A 104 3.23 -8.18 11.13
CA LEU A 104 4.03 -8.25 12.34
C LEU A 104 5.52 -8.00 12.03
N GLU A 105 6.07 -6.94 12.61
CA GLU A 105 7.50 -6.61 12.45
C GLU A 105 8.44 -7.61 13.14
N THR A 106 7.99 -8.26 14.21
CA THR A 106 8.77 -9.28 14.92
C THR A 106 9.07 -10.45 13.99
N SER A 107 10.35 -10.69 13.73
CA SER A 107 10.81 -11.76 12.83
C SER A 107 10.23 -11.67 11.41
N ARG A 108 9.89 -10.47 10.92
CA ARG A 108 9.29 -10.29 9.58
C ARG A 108 10.08 -10.91 8.41
N MET A 109 11.38 -11.16 8.57
CA MET A 109 12.22 -11.80 7.54
C MET A 109 12.25 -13.33 7.61
N THR A 110 11.71 -13.92 8.67
CA THR A 110 11.83 -15.37 8.93
C THR A 110 10.52 -16.01 9.34
N MET A 111 9.55 -15.27 9.86
CA MET A 111 8.26 -15.83 10.26
C MET A 111 7.44 -16.30 9.06
N SER A 112 6.51 -17.22 9.31
CA SER A 112 5.57 -17.74 8.32
C SER A 112 4.15 -17.38 8.74
N ALA A 113 3.48 -16.57 7.92
CA ALA A 113 2.06 -16.28 8.05
C ALA A 113 1.27 -17.46 7.46
N ASN A 114 0.78 -18.33 8.34
CA ASN A 114 0.04 -19.53 7.96
C ASN A 114 -1.47 -19.25 8.02
N ILE A 115 -2.11 -19.21 6.85
CA ILE A 115 -3.51 -18.79 6.68
C ILE A 115 -4.16 -19.58 5.55
N SER A 116 -5.45 -19.91 5.69
CA SER A 116 -6.17 -20.67 4.68
C SER A 116 -6.37 -19.84 3.40
N PRO A 117 -6.45 -20.48 2.21
CA PRO A 117 -6.67 -19.77 0.95
C PRO A 117 -7.94 -18.91 0.95
N GLN A 118 -9.00 -19.37 1.62
CA GLN A 118 -10.24 -18.61 1.77
C GLN A 118 -10.02 -17.37 2.64
N ALA A 119 -9.44 -17.54 3.84
CA ALA A 119 -9.24 -16.43 4.75
C ALA A 119 -8.36 -15.33 4.14
N MET A 120 -7.24 -15.68 3.49
CA MET A 120 -6.40 -14.67 2.84
C MET A 120 -7.13 -13.93 1.72
N ARG A 121 -8.05 -14.59 0.99
CA ARG A 121 -8.84 -13.99 -0.10
C ARG A 121 -9.98 -13.10 0.41
N GLU A 122 -10.47 -13.35 1.62
CA GLU A 122 -11.54 -12.57 2.26
C GLU A 122 -10.99 -11.45 3.17
N SER A 123 -9.69 -11.49 3.52
CA SER A 123 -9.00 -10.45 4.32
C SER A 123 -7.90 -9.73 3.54
N ASP A 124 -6.65 -10.15 3.68
CA ASP A 124 -5.47 -9.39 3.30
C ASP A 124 -5.41 -9.16 1.80
N LEU A 125 -5.62 -10.22 1.01
CA LEU A 125 -5.63 -10.11 -0.45
C LEU A 125 -6.82 -9.29 -0.95
N LEU A 126 -7.96 -9.29 -0.26
CA LEU A 126 -9.10 -8.45 -0.62
C LEU A 126 -8.75 -6.96 -0.53
N ALA A 127 -7.99 -6.55 0.50
CA ALA A 127 -7.52 -5.18 0.63
C ALA A 127 -6.62 -4.77 -0.56
N PHE A 128 -5.69 -5.64 -0.96
CA PHE A 128 -4.84 -5.42 -2.13
C PHE A 128 -5.64 -5.40 -3.44
N GLU A 129 -6.59 -6.31 -3.62
CA GLU A 129 -7.46 -6.38 -4.81
C GLU A 129 -8.23 -5.06 -4.99
N ILE A 130 -8.93 -4.60 -3.94
CA ILE A 130 -9.67 -3.34 -3.98
C ILE A 130 -8.73 -2.15 -4.25
N ALA A 131 -7.55 -2.12 -3.64
CA ALA A 131 -6.56 -1.07 -3.86
C ALA A 131 -6.02 -1.07 -5.31
N ILE A 132 -5.81 -2.24 -5.90
CA ILE A 132 -5.36 -2.41 -7.29
C ILE A 132 -6.47 -1.99 -8.26
N GLU A 133 -7.70 -2.45 -8.05
CA GLU A 133 -8.86 -2.07 -8.87
C GLU A 133 -9.18 -0.57 -8.78
N THR A 134 -8.93 0.07 -7.65
CA THR A 134 -9.23 1.51 -7.48
C THR A 134 -8.07 2.39 -7.94
N GLY A 135 -6.84 2.02 -7.60
CA GLY A 135 -5.65 2.85 -7.79
C GLY A 135 -4.84 2.55 -9.04
N HIS A 136 -4.94 1.32 -9.57
CA HIS A 136 -4.16 0.81 -10.69
C HIS A 136 -2.64 1.04 -10.52
N PRO A 137 -2.03 0.63 -9.38
CA PRO A 137 -0.62 0.91 -9.11
C PRO A 137 0.28 0.37 -10.23
N GLY A 138 1.32 1.11 -10.61
CA GLY A 138 2.28 0.67 -11.62
C GLY A 138 3.33 -0.32 -11.09
N SER A 139 3.37 -0.55 -9.77
CA SER A 139 4.29 -1.49 -9.14
C SER A 139 3.68 -2.16 -7.91
N VAL A 140 4.13 -3.38 -7.61
CA VAL A 140 3.80 -4.14 -6.39
C VAL A 140 5.12 -4.54 -5.73
N MET A 141 5.23 -4.34 -4.41
CA MET A 141 6.36 -4.79 -3.61
C MET A 141 5.95 -5.98 -2.76
N CYS A 142 6.64 -7.11 -2.92
CA CYS A 142 6.43 -8.29 -2.10
C CYS A 142 6.84 -8.05 -0.62
N SER A 143 6.22 -8.79 0.30
CA SER A 143 6.58 -8.77 1.72
C SER A 143 7.84 -9.58 2.03
N TYR A 144 8.43 -9.32 3.19
CA TYR A 144 9.60 -10.05 3.66
C TYR A 144 9.29 -11.45 4.18
N ASN A 145 8.10 -11.64 4.74
CA ASN A 145 7.75 -12.87 5.44
C ASN A 145 7.48 -14.02 4.48
N ARG A 146 7.40 -15.22 5.06
CA ARG A 146 6.85 -16.38 4.38
C ARG A 146 5.33 -16.36 4.51
N VAL A 147 4.63 -16.84 3.50
CA VAL A 147 3.18 -17.07 3.50
C VAL A 147 2.97 -18.54 3.17
N ASN A 148 2.42 -19.30 4.12
CA ASN A 148 2.35 -20.76 4.03
C ASN A 148 3.71 -21.37 3.66
N ASP A 149 4.74 -20.98 4.41
CA ASP A 149 6.14 -21.45 4.37
C ASP A 149 6.98 -21.10 3.13
N LEU A 150 6.42 -20.41 2.15
CA LEU A 150 7.15 -19.85 1.01
C LEU A 150 7.34 -18.34 1.14
N TYR A 151 8.54 -17.83 0.87
CA TYR A 151 8.80 -16.39 0.85
C TYR A 151 7.85 -15.68 -0.12
N ALA A 152 7.24 -14.56 0.30
CA ALA A 152 6.24 -13.89 -0.52
C ALA A 152 6.77 -13.47 -1.90
N CYS A 153 8.04 -13.05 -1.98
CA CYS A 153 8.72 -12.72 -3.23
C CYS A 153 9.01 -13.93 -4.16
N GLU A 154 8.85 -15.15 -3.67
CA GLU A 154 9.05 -16.41 -4.41
C GLU A 154 7.75 -17.23 -4.51
N ASN A 155 6.66 -16.72 -3.93
CA ASN A 155 5.41 -17.46 -3.79
C ASN A 155 4.59 -17.37 -5.08
N SER A 156 4.59 -18.46 -5.86
CA SER A 156 3.87 -18.54 -7.15
C SER A 156 2.36 -18.42 -7.00
N TYR A 157 1.79 -18.80 -5.85
CA TYR A 157 0.37 -18.60 -5.58
C TYR A 157 0.04 -17.10 -5.45
N LEU A 158 0.90 -16.32 -4.79
CA LEU A 158 0.71 -14.87 -4.65
C LEU A 158 1.03 -14.15 -5.95
N LEU A 159 2.25 -14.29 -6.47
CA LEU A 159 2.75 -13.46 -7.56
C LEU A 159 2.23 -13.87 -8.93
N THR A 160 1.94 -15.15 -9.16
CA THR A 160 1.50 -15.63 -10.48
C THR A 160 0.01 -15.92 -10.47
N LYS A 161 -0.45 -16.83 -9.60
CA LYS A 161 -1.86 -17.25 -9.60
C LYS A 161 -2.79 -16.10 -9.20
N THR A 162 -2.56 -15.49 -8.05
CA THR A 162 -3.40 -14.40 -7.53
C THR A 162 -3.21 -13.13 -8.35
N LEU A 163 -1.99 -12.57 -8.33
CA LEU A 163 -1.75 -11.23 -8.88
C LEU A 163 -1.86 -11.19 -10.42
N LYS A 164 -1.18 -12.10 -11.14
CA LYS A 164 -1.10 -12.06 -12.60
C LYS A 164 -2.27 -12.75 -13.31
N GLN A 165 -2.74 -13.88 -12.79
CA GLN A 165 -3.78 -14.67 -13.46
C GLN A 165 -5.18 -14.27 -13.00
N ASP A 166 -5.44 -14.20 -11.69
CA ASP A 166 -6.79 -13.96 -11.20
C ASP A 166 -7.17 -12.46 -11.26
N TRP A 167 -6.24 -11.56 -10.92
CA TRP A 167 -6.48 -10.11 -10.92
C TRP A 167 -6.04 -9.39 -12.19
N HIS A 168 -5.36 -10.11 -13.11
CA HIS A 168 -4.87 -9.56 -14.37
C HIS A 168 -4.01 -8.28 -14.24
N TYR A 169 -3.20 -8.21 -13.17
CA TYR A 169 -2.24 -7.12 -12.93
C TYR A 169 -1.06 -7.11 -13.91
#